data_AF-W1I9Y8-F1
#
_entry.id   AF-W1I9Y8-F1
#
_cell.length_a   1.000
_cell.length_b   1.000
_cell.length_c   1.000
_cell.angle_alpha   90.00
_cell.angle_beta   90.00
_cell.angle_gamma   90.00
#
_symmetry.space_group_name_H-M   'P 1'
#
loop_
_entity.id
_entity.type
_entity.pdbx_description
1 polymer ?
#
loop_
_entity_poly.entity_id
_entity_poly.type
_entity_poly.pdbx_seq_one_letter_code
_entity_poly.pdbx_strand_id
1 'polypeptide(L)'
;YFTGKWAKYGNEIVNTIGCANCHSNKTGELTVRVPHLNRALKSAGLPTFEESTHQEKRSLVCAQCHSEYYFKKTEWTDKQGNKKVAKVVTYPWANGLTVEGAEKYYNDMNFTDWTNKISKTKMLKAQHPGYAMFKTGIHGQKGVSCADCHMPYTQEGSVKYSDHQLQNPLNTMDRSCMPCHRESEKNLHQLYIENMREESNLMN
;
A
#
# COMPACT_ATOMS: atom_id res chain seq x y z
N TYR A 1 -2.89 -2.87 20.90
CA TYR A 1 -2.43 -1.91 19.89
C TYR A 1 -3.52 -0.90 19.53
N PHE A 2 -4.56 -1.26 18.76
CA PHE A 2 -5.61 -0.37 18.21
C PHE A 2 -6.61 0.31 19.18
N THR A 3 -6.40 0.23 20.50
CA THR A 3 -7.28 0.83 21.51
C THR A 3 -6.56 1.98 22.22
N GLY A 4 -7.20 3.16 22.22
CA GLY A 4 -6.71 4.38 22.83
C GLY A 4 -6.60 5.53 21.84
N LYS A 5 -6.02 6.64 22.29
CA LYS A 5 -5.63 7.77 21.44
C LYS A 5 -4.27 7.51 20.81
N TRP A 6 -3.94 8.21 19.73
CA TRP A 6 -2.62 8.18 19.09
C TRP A 6 -1.49 8.44 20.10
N ALA A 7 -1.66 9.44 20.98
CA ALA A 7 -0.67 9.82 22.00
C ALA A 7 -0.30 8.71 23.00
N LYS A 8 -1.08 7.62 23.08
CA LYS A 8 -0.82 6.48 23.98
C LYS A 8 0.57 5.88 23.81
N TYR A 9 1.11 5.89 22.58
CA TYR A 9 2.41 5.29 22.27
C TYR A 9 3.47 6.33 21.89
N GLY A 10 3.29 7.60 22.27
CA GLY A 10 4.18 8.70 21.84
C GLY A 10 5.65 8.50 22.23
N ASN A 11 5.91 7.76 23.32
CA ASN A 11 7.25 7.40 23.79
C ASN A 11 7.66 5.94 23.45
N GLU A 12 6.79 5.18 22.77
CA GLU A 12 7.02 3.76 22.45
C GLU A 12 7.24 3.56 20.93
N ILE A 13 6.42 4.20 20.08
CA ILE A 13 6.54 4.15 18.63
C ILE A 13 7.36 5.35 18.18
N VAL A 14 8.67 5.25 18.35
CA VAL A 14 9.64 6.35 18.11
C VAL A 14 10.55 6.11 16.90
N ASN A 15 10.52 4.92 16.32
CA ASN A 15 11.29 4.58 15.13
C ASN A 15 10.43 4.76 13.88
N THR A 16 11.03 5.31 12.83
CA THR A 16 10.43 5.38 11.49
C THR A 16 10.42 4.01 10.81
N ILE A 17 9.93 3.95 9.58
CA ILE A 17 9.95 2.77 8.73
C ILE A 17 11.39 2.22 8.64
N GLY A 18 11.54 0.92 8.91
CA GLY A 18 12.84 0.26 8.91
C GLY A 18 12.75 -1.23 8.58
N CYS A 19 13.88 -1.93 8.75
CA CYS A 19 14.05 -3.31 8.30
C CYS A 19 12.95 -4.25 8.82
N ALA A 20 12.58 -4.12 10.09
CA ALA A 20 11.60 -5.00 10.72
C ALA A 20 10.19 -4.92 10.09
N ASN A 21 9.86 -3.80 9.42
CA ASN A 21 8.57 -3.65 8.73
C ASN A 21 8.42 -4.60 7.54
N CYS A 22 9.52 -4.95 6.88
CA CYS A 22 9.51 -5.74 5.64
C CYS A 22 10.28 -7.06 5.74
N HIS A 23 11.17 -7.22 6.72
CA HIS A 23 12.05 -8.38 6.84
C HIS A 23 11.88 -9.16 8.13
N SER A 24 12.05 -10.48 8.02
CA SER A 24 12.24 -11.39 9.14
C SER A 24 13.58 -11.08 9.81
N ASN A 25 13.57 -10.89 11.14
CA ASN A 25 14.80 -10.68 11.91
C ASN A 25 15.58 -11.99 12.16
N LYS A 26 15.07 -13.13 11.68
CA LYS A 26 15.74 -14.43 11.78
C LYS A 26 16.36 -14.86 10.45
N THR A 27 15.62 -14.66 9.35
CA THR A 27 16.00 -15.19 8.03
C THR A 27 16.37 -14.10 7.03
N GLY A 28 16.07 -12.82 7.31
CA GLY A 28 16.24 -11.72 6.35
C GLY A 28 15.23 -11.72 5.20
N GLU A 29 14.36 -12.73 5.12
CA GLU A 29 13.34 -12.84 4.07
C GLU A 29 12.24 -11.79 4.20
N LEU A 30 11.56 -11.49 3.09
CA LEU A 30 10.39 -10.61 3.10
C LEU A 30 9.27 -11.21 3.98
N THR A 31 8.64 -10.36 4.79
CA THR A 31 7.52 -10.70 5.66
C THR A 31 6.58 -9.53 5.81
N VAL A 32 5.33 -9.81 6.17
CA VAL A 32 4.34 -8.79 6.52
C VAL A 32 4.10 -8.80 8.03
N ARG A 33 4.14 -7.63 8.66
CA ARG A 33 3.99 -7.45 10.11
C ARG A 33 2.60 -6.99 10.52
N VAL A 34 1.73 -6.73 9.55
CA VAL A 34 0.39 -6.20 9.78
C VAL A 34 -0.70 -7.21 9.38
N PRO A 35 -1.42 -7.80 10.34
CA PRO A 35 -2.41 -8.83 10.05
C PRO A 35 -3.59 -8.37 9.16
N HIS A 36 -3.84 -7.06 9.07
CA HIS A 36 -4.93 -6.54 8.24
C HIS A 36 -4.69 -6.74 6.75
N LEU A 37 -3.44 -6.83 6.28
CA LEU A 37 -3.14 -7.10 4.87
C LEU A 37 -3.62 -8.50 4.45
N ASN A 38 -3.21 -9.55 5.17
CA ASN A 38 -3.67 -10.92 4.86
C ASN A 38 -5.19 -11.07 5.01
N ARG A 39 -5.83 -10.37 5.95
CA ARG A 39 -7.30 -10.35 6.03
C ARG A 39 -7.93 -9.73 4.78
N ALA A 40 -7.36 -8.64 4.29
CA ALA A 40 -7.85 -7.94 3.11
C ALA A 40 -7.65 -8.78 1.84
N LEU A 41 -6.47 -9.37 1.64
CA LEU A 41 -6.19 -10.28 0.53
C LEU A 41 -7.20 -11.42 0.48
N LYS A 42 -7.42 -12.11 1.61
CA LYS A 42 -8.43 -13.17 1.71
C LYS A 42 -9.83 -12.67 1.38
N SER A 43 -10.23 -11.50 1.87
CA SER A 43 -11.56 -10.95 1.57
C SER A 43 -11.75 -10.62 0.09
N ALA A 44 -10.66 -10.31 -0.62
CA ALA A 44 -10.66 -10.04 -2.06
C ALA A 44 -10.54 -11.33 -2.92
N GLY A 45 -10.48 -12.51 -2.30
CA GLY A 45 -10.22 -13.77 -3.01
C GLY A 45 -8.78 -13.90 -3.53
N LEU A 46 -7.83 -13.14 -2.98
CA LEU A 46 -6.41 -13.17 -3.35
C LEU A 46 -5.61 -14.07 -2.39
N PRO A 47 -4.51 -14.69 -2.85
CA PRO A 47 -3.62 -15.46 -1.99
C PRO A 47 -3.09 -14.62 -0.82
N THR A 48 -2.84 -15.25 0.33
CA THR A 48 -2.13 -14.53 1.41
C THR A 48 -0.71 -14.18 1.00
N PHE A 49 -0.06 -13.32 1.79
CA PHE A 49 1.35 -13.03 1.61
C PHE A 49 2.19 -14.30 1.52
N GLU A 50 1.97 -15.27 2.40
CA GLU A 50 2.74 -16.51 2.47
C GLU A 50 2.54 -17.39 1.23
N GLU A 51 1.30 -17.48 0.75
CA GLU A 51 0.87 -18.24 -0.44
C GLU A 51 1.28 -17.57 -1.76
N SER A 52 1.62 -16.27 -1.72
CA SER A 52 2.01 -15.50 -2.90
C SER A 52 3.42 -15.87 -3.40
N THR A 53 3.64 -15.69 -4.70
CA THR A 53 4.95 -15.82 -5.34
C THR A 53 5.93 -14.78 -4.78
N HIS A 54 7.24 -15.03 -4.95
CA HIS A 54 8.25 -14.05 -4.53
C HIS A 54 8.08 -12.68 -5.22
N GLN A 55 7.68 -12.69 -6.50
CA GLN A 55 7.44 -11.46 -7.27
C GLN A 55 6.25 -10.65 -6.71
N GLU A 56 5.18 -11.32 -6.29
CA GLU A 56 4.05 -10.65 -5.64
C GLU A 56 4.42 -10.13 -4.25
N LYS A 57 5.20 -10.89 -3.48
CA LYS A 57 5.72 -10.48 -2.16
C LYS A 57 6.49 -9.15 -2.24
N ARG A 58 7.22 -8.91 -3.33
CA ARG A 58 7.95 -7.65 -3.61
C ARG A 58 7.05 -6.41 -3.78
N SER A 59 5.75 -6.60 -4.01
CA SER A 59 4.74 -5.53 -3.94
C SER A 59 3.93 -5.55 -2.65
N LEU A 60 3.64 -6.74 -2.11
CA LEU A 60 2.81 -6.89 -0.91
C LEU A 60 3.47 -6.31 0.35
N VAL A 61 4.80 -6.31 0.45
CA VAL A 61 5.49 -5.60 1.55
C VAL A 61 5.21 -4.10 1.55
N CYS A 62 5.02 -3.49 0.37
CA CYS A 62 4.60 -2.08 0.22
C CYS A 62 3.11 -1.90 0.55
N ALA A 63 2.27 -2.88 0.18
CA ALA A 63 0.83 -2.87 0.40
C ALA A 63 0.42 -2.94 1.89
N GLN A 64 1.35 -3.21 2.81
CA GLN A 64 1.13 -3.06 4.26
C GLN A 64 0.73 -1.64 4.67
N CYS A 65 1.13 -0.64 3.87
CA CYS A 65 0.94 0.78 4.14
C CYS A 65 0.31 1.52 2.95
N HIS A 66 0.77 1.26 1.72
CA HIS A 66 0.31 1.93 0.50
C HIS A 66 -1.01 1.33 -0.01
N SER A 67 -2.06 1.48 0.78
CA SER A 67 -3.40 0.95 0.49
C SER A 67 -4.48 1.85 1.07
N GLU A 68 -5.63 1.84 0.42
CA GLU A 68 -6.85 2.45 0.95
C GLU A 68 -7.27 1.75 2.24
N TYR A 69 -7.68 2.51 3.25
CA TYR A 69 -8.11 1.98 4.53
C TYR A 69 -9.09 2.89 5.27
N TYR A 70 -9.87 2.26 6.14
CA TYR A 70 -10.69 2.93 7.13
C TYR A 70 -10.48 2.34 8.53
N PHE A 71 -11.04 3.00 9.53
CA PHE A 71 -11.04 2.50 10.91
C PHE A 71 -12.35 1.81 11.27
N LYS A 72 -12.32 0.48 11.31
CA LYS A 72 -13.43 -0.33 11.82
C LYS A 72 -13.48 -0.23 13.34
N LYS A 73 -14.58 0.27 13.90
CA LYS A 73 -14.85 0.19 15.34
C LYS A 73 -15.07 -1.29 15.71
N THR A 74 -14.33 -1.79 16.68
CA THR A 74 -14.40 -3.19 17.10
C THR A 74 -14.41 -3.28 18.62
N GLU A 75 -15.52 -3.77 19.16
CA GLU A 75 -15.63 -4.04 20.59
C GLU A 75 -14.86 -5.31 20.95
N TRP A 76 -14.18 -5.30 22.09
CA TRP A 76 -13.47 -6.46 22.62
C TRP A 76 -13.35 -6.37 24.14
N THR A 77 -13.11 -7.50 24.80
CA THR A 77 -12.90 -7.56 26.25
C THR A 77 -11.43 -7.87 26.52
N ASP A 78 -10.78 -7.07 27.37
CA ASP A 78 -9.40 -7.32 27.77
C ASP A 78 -9.27 -8.48 28.77
N LYS A 79 -8.03 -8.88 29.07
CA LYS A 79 -7.75 -10.00 29.98
C LYS A 79 -8.25 -9.75 31.41
N GLN A 80 -8.53 -8.51 31.76
CA GLN A 80 -9.05 -8.08 33.06
C GLN A 80 -10.59 -7.99 33.06
N GLY A 81 -11.25 -8.36 31.97
CA GLY A 81 -12.71 -8.31 31.86
C GLY A 81 -13.28 -6.95 31.49
N ASN A 82 -12.45 -5.94 31.18
CA ASN A 82 -12.96 -4.62 30.82
C ASN A 82 -13.36 -4.59 29.33
N LYS A 83 -14.54 -4.04 29.06
CA LYS A 83 -14.98 -3.75 27.69
C LYS A 83 -14.18 -2.58 27.11
N LYS A 84 -13.67 -2.74 25.89
CA LYS A 84 -12.88 -1.76 25.16
C LYS A 84 -13.38 -1.64 23.72
N VAL A 85 -13.10 -0.50 23.09
CA VAL A 85 -13.34 -0.28 21.67
C VAL A 85 -12.01 0.00 20.97
N ALA A 86 -11.70 -0.80 19.96
CA ALA A 86 -10.56 -0.61 19.07
C ALA A 86 -11.01 0.10 17.78
N LYS A 87 -10.09 0.86 17.17
CA LYS A 87 -10.21 1.40 15.82
C LYS A 87 -9.22 0.65 14.93
N VAL A 88 -9.68 -0.46 14.35
CA VAL A 88 -8.83 -1.41 13.63
C VAL A 88 -8.68 -0.98 12.17
N VAL A 89 -7.44 -0.85 11.71
CA VAL A 89 -7.13 -0.62 10.28
C VAL A 89 -7.73 -1.77 9.47
N THR A 90 -8.55 -1.44 8.48
CA THR A 90 -9.25 -2.39 7.62
C THR A 90 -9.22 -1.88 6.19
N TYR A 91 -8.89 -2.74 5.23
CA TYR A 91 -8.93 -2.38 3.81
C TYR A 91 -10.27 -2.81 3.20
N PRO A 92 -10.92 -1.97 2.39
CA PRO A 92 -12.27 -2.22 1.86
C PRO A 92 -12.24 -3.09 0.60
N TRP A 93 -11.52 -4.23 0.62
CA TRP A 93 -11.26 -5.04 -0.58
C TRP A 93 -12.22 -6.22 -0.79
N ALA A 94 -13.25 -6.36 0.04
CA ALA A 94 -14.16 -7.51 -0.04
C ALA A 94 -14.95 -7.59 -1.36
N ASN A 95 -15.08 -6.47 -2.07
CA ASN A 95 -15.70 -6.38 -3.39
C ASN A 95 -14.64 -6.14 -4.49
N GLY A 96 -13.39 -6.58 -4.27
CA GLY A 96 -12.27 -6.39 -5.19
C GLY A 96 -11.46 -5.13 -4.92
N LEU A 97 -10.51 -4.84 -5.83
CA LEU A 97 -9.55 -3.73 -5.70
C LEU A 97 -9.93 -2.47 -6.47
N THR A 98 -11.08 -2.43 -7.15
CA THR A 98 -11.50 -1.25 -7.94
C THR A 98 -12.14 -0.18 -7.05
N VAL A 99 -12.22 1.05 -7.56
CA VAL A 99 -12.86 2.15 -6.82
C VAL A 99 -14.35 1.87 -6.61
N GLU A 100 -15.03 1.29 -7.60
CA GLU A 100 -16.45 0.91 -7.53
C GLU A 100 -16.67 -0.22 -6.53
N GLY A 101 -15.72 -1.16 -6.43
CA GLY A 101 -15.74 -2.22 -5.42
C GLY A 101 -15.65 -1.63 -4.00
N ALA A 102 -14.71 -0.72 -3.77
CA ALA A 102 -14.57 -0.03 -2.51
C ALA A 102 -15.79 0.86 -2.18
N GLU A 103 -16.35 1.56 -3.17
CA GLU A 103 -17.57 2.35 -3.02
C GLU A 103 -18.75 1.47 -2.62
N LYS A 104 -18.98 0.36 -3.33
CA LYS A 104 -20.02 -0.62 -2.99
C LYS A 104 -19.83 -1.14 -1.56
N TYR A 105 -18.59 -1.48 -1.19
CA TYR A 105 -18.27 -1.97 0.15
C TYR A 105 -18.70 -0.96 1.22
N TYR A 106 -18.36 0.32 1.06
CA TYR A 106 -18.71 1.36 2.02
C TYR A 106 -20.22 1.65 2.04
N ASN A 107 -20.88 1.66 0.88
CA ASN A 107 -22.32 1.88 0.76
C ASN A 107 -23.13 0.76 1.43
N ASP A 108 -22.75 -0.51 1.22
CA ASP A 108 -23.45 -1.67 1.79
C ASP A 108 -23.47 -1.63 3.34
N MET A 109 -22.43 -1.06 3.96
CA MET A 109 -22.35 -0.90 5.42
C MET A 109 -22.77 0.49 5.92
N ASN A 110 -23.30 1.35 5.04
CA ASN A 110 -23.63 2.75 5.33
C ASN A 110 -22.48 3.50 6.05
N PHE A 111 -21.24 3.26 5.62
CA PHE A 111 -20.06 3.85 6.26
C PHE A 111 -19.97 5.36 6.00
N THR A 112 -19.33 6.07 6.92
CA THR A 112 -19.05 7.50 6.78
C THR A 112 -17.80 7.82 7.59
N ASP A 113 -16.81 8.43 6.94
CA ASP A 113 -15.63 8.94 7.63
C ASP A 113 -15.93 10.26 8.34
N TRP A 114 -16.61 11.19 7.64
CA TRP A 114 -17.09 12.44 8.22
C TRP A 114 -18.34 12.97 7.50
N THR A 115 -19.12 13.78 8.20
CA THR A 115 -20.17 14.59 7.58
C THR A 115 -19.56 15.91 7.11
N ASN A 116 -19.68 16.24 5.82
CA ASN A 116 -19.23 17.50 5.27
C ASN A 116 -19.92 18.66 6.00
N LYS A 117 -19.15 19.63 6.52
CA LYS A 117 -19.71 20.72 7.33
C LYS A 117 -20.53 21.72 6.52
N ILE A 118 -20.32 21.80 5.21
CA ILE A 118 -21.00 22.72 4.30
C ILE A 118 -22.24 22.03 3.73
N SER A 119 -22.05 20.99 2.92
CA SER A 119 -23.14 20.30 2.19
C SER A 119 -23.95 19.33 3.03
N LYS A 120 -23.46 18.96 4.23
CA LYS A 120 -24.02 17.91 5.10
C LYS A 120 -23.97 16.49 4.51
N THR A 121 -23.31 16.30 3.38
CA THR A 121 -23.08 14.99 2.76
C THR A 121 -22.26 14.08 3.67
N LYS A 122 -22.61 12.79 3.73
CA LYS A 122 -21.79 11.75 4.37
C LYS A 122 -20.63 11.38 3.43
N MET A 123 -19.41 11.69 3.84
CA MET A 123 -18.22 11.57 3.00
C MET A 123 -17.43 10.29 3.30
N LEU A 124 -16.78 9.79 2.26
CA LEU A 124 -15.73 8.79 2.32
C LEU A 124 -14.37 9.47 2.06
N LYS A 125 -13.33 9.05 2.76
CA LYS A 125 -11.96 9.52 2.51
C LYS A 125 -11.24 8.42 1.75
N ALA A 126 -10.61 8.77 0.63
CA ALA A 126 -9.59 7.93 0.01
C ALA A 126 -8.20 8.30 0.56
N GLN A 127 -7.42 7.29 0.92
CA GLN A 127 -6.05 7.39 1.43
C GLN A 127 -5.15 6.53 0.55
N HIS A 128 -4.25 7.19 -0.18
CA HIS A 128 -3.12 6.58 -0.90
C HIS A 128 -3.39 5.14 -1.40
N PRO A 129 -4.35 4.93 -2.33
CA PRO A 129 -4.76 3.62 -2.83
C PRO A 129 -3.71 2.99 -3.77
N GLY A 130 -2.42 3.16 -3.47
CA GLY A 130 -1.30 2.88 -4.36
C GLY A 130 -1.30 1.44 -4.86
N TYR A 131 -1.45 0.44 -3.98
CA TYR A 131 -1.50 -0.96 -4.41
C TYR A 131 -2.69 -1.27 -5.31
N ALA A 132 -3.88 -0.79 -4.96
CA ALA A 132 -5.11 -1.03 -5.71
C ALA A 132 -5.04 -0.41 -7.13
N MET A 133 -4.63 0.85 -7.23
CA MET A 133 -4.44 1.55 -8.52
C MET A 133 -3.31 0.93 -9.35
N PHE A 134 -2.20 0.56 -8.72
CA PHE A 134 -1.09 -0.11 -9.40
C PHE A 134 -1.53 -1.44 -10.01
N LYS A 135 -2.36 -2.23 -9.31
CA LYS A 135 -2.83 -3.53 -9.80
C LYS A 135 -3.73 -3.44 -11.03
N THR A 136 -4.39 -2.31 -11.26
CA THR A 136 -5.20 -2.07 -12.47
C THR A 136 -4.39 -1.46 -13.61
N GLY A 137 -3.22 -0.87 -13.35
CA GLY A 137 -2.31 -0.34 -14.36
C GLY A 137 -1.53 -1.42 -15.12
N ILE A 138 -1.06 -1.09 -16.32
CA ILE A 138 -0.40 -2.06 -17.23
C ILE A 138 0.83 -2.75 -16.63
N HIS A 139 1.66 -2.03 -15.87
CA HIS A 139 2.83 -2.62 -15.19
C HIS A 139 2.42 -3.68 -14.16
N GLY A 140 1.41 -3.40 -13.32
CA GLY A 140 0.91 -4.34 -12.32
C GLY A 140 0.16 -5.53 -12.92
N GLN A 141 -0.50 -5.34 -14.07
CA GLN A 141 -1.11 -6.41 -14.86
C GLN A 141 -0.06 -7.33 -15.51
N LYS A 142 1.10 -6.79 -15.88
CA LYS A 142 2.23 -7.54 -16.45
C LYS A 142 3.18 -8.13 -15.41
N GLY A 143 2.88 -7.98 -14.11
CA GLY A 143 3.65 -8.59 -13.04
C GLY A 143 4.93 -7.85 -12.65
N VAL A 144 5.16 -6.64 -13.16
CA VAL A 144 6.23 -5.75 -12.67
C VAL A 144 5.90 -5.36 -11.24
N SER A 145 6.79 -5.57 -10.29
CA SER A 145 6.57 -5.30 -8.86
C SER A 145 6.91 -3.87 -8.47
N CYS A 146 6.42 -3.41 -7.31
CA CYS A 146 6.79 -2.11 -6.75
C CYS A 146 8.31 -1.98 -6.61
N ALA A 147 8.96 -3.06 -6.16
CA ALA A 147 10.40 -3.10 -5.95
C ALA A 147 11.21 -3.06 -7.25
N ASP A 148 10.65 -3.43 -8.41
CA ASP A 148 11.42 -3.36 -9.67
C ASP A 148 11.73 -1.91 -10.06
N CYS A 149 10.83 -0.98 -9.75
CA CYS A 149 11.04 0.44 -10.05
C CYS A 149 11.63 1.22 -8.85
N HIS A 150 11.12 0.98 -7.64
CA HIS A 150 11.49 1.77 -6.46
C HIS A 150 12.64 1.20 -5.63
N MET A 151 13.01 -0.06 -5.87
CA MET A 151 14.14 -0.73 -5.21
C MET A 151 14.95 -1.52 -6.25
N PRO A 152 15.39 -0.85 -7.34
CA PRO A 152 16.01 -1.53 -8.45
C PRO A 152 17.28 -2.25 -7.99
N TYR A 153 17.61 -3.35 -8.67
CA TYR A 153 18.85 -4.04 -8.38
C TYR A 153 20.05 -3.24 -8.86
N THR A 154 21.08 -3.17 -8.04
CA THR A 154 22.41 -2.68 -8.42
C THR A 154 23.38 -3.85 -8.37
N GLN A 155 24.30 -3.89 -9.33
CA GLN A 155 25.36 -4.89 -9.39
C GLN A 155 26.71 -4.20 -9.25
N GLU A 156 27.46 -4.60 -8.23
CA GLU A 156 28.83 -4.16 -7.98
C GLU A 156 29.73 -5.41 -7.96
N GLY A 157 30.49 -5.60 -9.04
CA GLY A 157 31.26 -6.82 -9.26
C GLY A 157 30.36 -8.07 -9.32
N SER A 158 30.59 -9.03 -8.42
CA SER A 158 29.79 -10.26 -8.31
C SER A 158 28.59 -10.12 -7.36
N VAL A 159 28.43 -8.98 -6.67
CA VAL A 159 27.38 -8.79 -5.68
C VAL A 159 26.20 -8.06 -6.32
N LYS A 160 25.00 -8.63 -6.16
CA LYS A 160 23.73 -8.02 -6.53
C LYS A 160 22.96 -7.68 -5.26
N TYR A 161 22.51 -6.43 -5.13
CA TYR A 161 21.70 -5.98 -3.99
C TYR A 161 20.57 -5.08 -4.46
N SER A 162 19.51 -4.98 -3.66
CA SER A 162 18.41 -4.04 -3.90
C SER A 162 18.74 -2.69 -3.30
N ASP A 163 18.55 -1.63 -4.07
CA ASP A 163 18.61 -0.26 -3.56
C ASP A 163 17.48 -0.04 -2.53
N HIS A 164 17.82 0.34 -1.31
CA HIS A 164 16.86 0.61 -0.23
C HIS A 164 16.61 2.12 -0.03
N GLN A 165 17.21 2.97 -0.87
CA GLN A 165 16.84 4.38 -0.96
C GLN A 165 15.57 4.49 -1.81
N LEU A 166 14.41 4.24 -1.20
CA LEU A 166 13.12 4.41 -1.87
C LEU A 166 12.96 5.88 -2.29
N GLN A 167 13.00 6.11 -3.60
CA GLN A 167 12.97 7.44 -4.20
C GLN A 167 12.12 7.44 -5.48
N ASN A 168 12.10 8.59 -6.15
CA ASN A 168 11.49 8.70 -7.48
C ASN A 168 12.28 7.81 -8.47
N PRO A 169 11.66 6.79 -9.10
CA PRO A 169 12.33 5.92 -10.06
C PRO A 169 12.92 6.65 -11.27
N LEU A 170 12.43 7.86 -11.56
CA LEU A 170 12.96 8.72 -12.62
C LEU A 170 14.38 9.23 -12.34
N ASN A 171 14.86 9.13 -11.10
CA ASN A 171 16.24 9.46 -10.74
C ASN A 171 17.22 8.31 -11.01
N THR A 172 16.71 7.09 -11.29
CA THR A 172 17.50 5.87 -11.49
C THR A 172 16.97 5.08 -12.68
N MET A 173 16.60 5.77 -13.77
CA MET A 173 15.91 5.17 -14.93
C MET A 173 16.72 4.06 -15.58
N ASP A 174 18.05 4.16 -15.58
CA ASP A 174 18.99 3.15 -16.05
C ASP A 174 18.78 1.78 -15.37
N ARG A 175 18.38 1.77 -14.10
CA ARG A 175 18.10 0.54 -13.32
C ARG A 175 16.62 0.27 -13.10
N SER A 176 15.77 1.29 -13.13
CA SER A 176 14.33 1.18 -12.84
C SER A 176 13.46 1.00 -14.09
N CYS A 177 13.90 1.49 -15.26
CA CYS A 177 13.11 1.54 -16.49
C CYS A 177 13.82 0.84 -17.66
N MET A 178 15.09 1.16 -17.89
CA MET A 178 15.88 0.67 -19.02
C MET A 178 16.15 -0.85 -19.05
N PRO A 179 15.98 -1.65 -17.96
CA PRO A 179 16.00 -3.10 -18.08
C PRO A 179 14.88 -3.65 -18.98
N CYS A 180 13.77 -2.92 -19.12
CA CYS A 180 12.58 -3.34 -19.88
C CYS A 180 12.33 -2.50 -21.14
N HIS A 181 12.68 -1.22 -21.11
CA HIS A 181 12.40 -0.28 -22.20
C HIS A 181 13.62 -0.05 -23.08
N ARG A 182 13.41 0.08 -24.40
CA ARG A 182 14.47 0.30 -25.42
C ARG A 182 14.46 1.71 -26.01
N GLU A 183 13.47 2.51 -25.66
CA GLU A 183 13.42 3.95 -26.00
C GLU A 183 14.35 4.77 -25.09
N SER A 184 14.56 6.05 -25.42
CA SER A 184 15.43 6.92 -24.62
C SER A 184 14.78 7.31 -23.29
N GLU A 185 15.60 7.50 -22.25
CA GLU A 185 15.15 8.01 -20.95
C GLU A 185 14.39 9.34 -21.09
N LYS A 186 14.86 10.23 -21.97
CA LYS A 186 14.21 11.51 -22.24
C LYS A 186 12.77 11.33 -22.74
N ASN A 187 12.54 10.36 -23.63
CA ASN A 187 11.21 10.09 -24.17
C ASN A 187 10.27 9.52 -23.10
N LEU A 188 10.71 8.52 -22.32
CA LEU A 188 9.91 7.98 -21.22
C LEU A 188 9.58 9.05 -20.18
N HIS A 189 10.55 9.90 -19.83
CA HIS A 189 10.34 10.97 -18.88
C HIS A 189 9.31 11.99 -19.41
N GLN A 190 9.38 12.32 -20.70
CA GLN A 190 8.41 13.20 -21.34
C GLN A 190 7.00 12.61 -21.35
N LEU A 191 6.85 11.31 -21.68
CA LEU A 191 5.56 10.60 -21.62
C LEU A 191 4.98 10.60 -20.20
N TYR A 192 5.82 10.40 -19.18
CA TYR A 192 5.39 10.50 -17.79
C TYR A 192 4.86 11.91 -17.47
N ILE A 193 5.58 12.96 -17.86
CA ILE A 193 5.16 14.35 -17.63
C ILE A 193 3.83 14.65 -18.33
N GLU A 194 3.63 14.15 -19.56
CA GLU A 194 2.37 14.31 -20.31
C GLU A 194 1.20 13.67 -19.57
N ASN A 195 1.34 12.44 -19.10
CA ASN A 195 0.31 11.78 -18.30
C ASN A 195 -0.01 12.56 -17.01
N MET A 196 1.01 13.06 -16.30
CA MET A 196 0.81 13.87 -15.08
C MET A 196 0.10 15.19 -15.38
N ARG A 197 0.32 15.79 -16.56
CA ARG A 197 -0.40 17.00 -17.00
C ARG A 197 -1.86 16.70 -17.31
N GLU A 198 -2.14 15.60 -17.99
CA GLU A 198 -3.52 15.16 -18.26
C GLU A 198 -4.29 14.92 -16.95
N GLU A 199 -3.68 14.22 -15.99
CA GLU A 199 -4.27 14.03 -14.66
C GLU A 199 -4.55 15.37 -13.98
N SER A 200 -3.56 16.27 -13.94
CA SER A 200 -3.70 17.59 -13.31
C SER A 200 -4.80 18.43 -13.96
N ASN A 201 -4.98 18.32 -15.28
CA ASN A 201 -6.04 19.03 -16.01
C ASN A 201 -7.44 18.50 -15.69
N LEU A 202 -7.57 17.21 -15.37
CA LEU A 202 -8.85 16.61 -14.96
C LEU A 202 -9.20 16.88 -13.50
N MET A 203 -8.19 17.14 -12.66
CA MET A 203 -8.39 17.45 -11.23
C MET A 203 -8.76 18.91 -10.94
N ASN A 204 -8.47 19.82 -11.87
CA ASN A 204 -8.76 21.26 -11.78
C ASN A 204 -10.11 21.61 -12.43
#